data_AF-A0A8J7XV93-F1
#
_entry.id   AF-A0A8J7XV93-F1
#
_cell.length_a   1.000
_cell.length_b   1.000
_cell.length_c   1.000
_cell.angle_alpha   90.00
_cell.angle_beta   90.00
_cell.angle_gamma   90.00
#
_symmetry.space_group_name_H-M   'P 1'
#
loop_
_entity.id
_entity.type
_entity.pdbx_description
1 polymer ?
#
loop_
_entity_poly.entity_id
_entity_poly.type
_entity_poly.pdbx_seq_one_letter_code
_entity_poly.pdbx_strand_id
1 'polypeptide(L)'
;METLKEVSLKIYEILFSMDESVKIDGEEHFVDTTRTGLRCVRIAGYLFIEQNPKKDSQWARKAQEGHQIMWVMKGRRYVARVMDGKYLSLKKM
;
A
#
# COMPACT_ATOMS: atom_id res chain seq x y z
N MET A 1 1.75 -4.82 -19.24
CA MET A 1 0.72 -4.75 -18.19
C MET A 1 1.28 -5.43 -16.97
N GLU A 2 1.67 -4.63 -15.99
CA GLU A 2 2.21 -5.11 -14.74
C GLU A 2 1.14 -5.87 -13.94
N THR A 3 1.55 -6.93 -13.25
CA THR A 3 0.66 -7.69 -12.37
C THR A 3 0.38 -6.91 -11.09
N LEU A 4 -0.74 -7.21 -10.42
CA LEU A 4 -1.05 -6.57 -9.13
C LEU A 4 0.09 -6.75 -8.11
N LYS A 5 0.80 -7.88 -8.15
CA LYS A 5 1.95 -8.13 -7.28
C LYS A 5 3.09 -7.15 -7.58
N GLU A 6 3.47 -7.00 -8.84
CA GLU A 6 4.56 -6.09 -9.27
C GLU A 6 4.22 -4.64 -8.92
N VAL A 7 3.01 -4.20 -9.26
CA VAL A 7 2.51 -2.86 -8.91
C VAL A 7 2.52 -2.64 -7.40
N SER A 8 2.09 -3.64 -6.62
CA SER A 8 2.09 -3.53 -5.15
C SER A 8 3.49 -3.38 -4.57
N LEU A 9 4.49 -4.06 -5.12
CA LEU A 9 5.86 -3.96 -4.63
C LEU A 9 6.48 -2.60 -4.97
N LYS A 10 6.28 -2.09 -6.19
CA LYS A 10 6.71 -0.75 -6.58
C LYS A 10 6.09 0.35 -5.73
N ILE A 11 4.77 0.28 -5.50
CA ILE A 11 4.08 1.27 -4.68
C ILE A 11 4.52 1.16 -3.22
N TYR A 12 4.74 -0.05 -2.71
CA TYR A 12 5.27 -0.25 -1.36
C TYR A 12 6.60 0.50 -1.17
N GLU A 13 7.55 0.37 -2.10
CA GLU A 13 8.84 1.05 -2.01
C GLU A 13 8.68 2.57 -1.90
N ILE A 14 7.76 3.14 -2.69
CA ILE A 14 7.53 4.58 -2.78
C ILE A 14 6.74 5.12 -1.57
N LEU A 15 5.79 4.35 -1.03
CA LEU A 15 5.07 4.76 0.18
C LEU A 15 6.00 4.86 1.38
N PHE A 16 7.06 4.05 1.43
CA PHE A 16 8.02 4.00 2.53
C PHE A 16 9.39 4.64 2.22
N SER A 17 9.52 5.31 1.08
CA SER A 17 10.64 6.19 0.74
C SER A 17 10.24 7.66 0.87
N MET A 18 11.17 8.57 0.51
CA MET A 18 10.90 10.01 0.42
C MET A 18 10.34 10.44 -0.94
N ASP A 19 10.15 9.50 -1.87
CA ASP A 19 9.72 9.80 -3.22
C ASP A 19 8.23 10.19 -3.25
N GLU A 20 7.85 11.06 -4.19
CA GLU A 20 6.48 11.59 -4.30
C GLU A 20 5.71 11.03 -5.49
N SER A 21 6.36 10.26 -6.37
CA SER A 21 5.72 9.66 -7.54
C SER A 21 6.29 8.28 -7.89
N VAL A 22 5.51 7.50 -8.64
CA VAL A 22 5.88 6.18 -9.14
C VAL A 22 5.37 6.01 -10.55
N LYS A 23 6.18 5.40 -11.43
CA LYS A 23 5.78 5.06 -12.80
C LYS A 23 5.25 3.63 -12.88
N ILE A 24 3.98 3.48 -13.25
CA ILE A 24 3.30 2.19 -13.41
C ILE A 24 2.73 2.11 -14.82
N ASP A 25 3.04 1.05 -15.57
CA ASP A 25 2.55 0.85 -16.95
C ASP A 25 2.78 2.07 -17.88
N GLY A 26 3.83 2.87 -17.63
CA GLY A 26 4.17 4.05 -18.42
C GLY A 26 3.56 5.37 -17.93
N GLU A 27 2.62 5.32 -17.00
CA GLU A 27 1.96 6.48 -16.40
C GLU A 27 2.58 6.83 -15.05
N GLU A 28 2.70 8.13 -14.77
CA GLU A 28 3.18 8.63 -13.48
C GLU A 28 2.02 8.82 -12.50
N HIS A 29 2.15 8.26 -11.30
CA HIS A 29 1.18 8.38 -10.23
C HIS A 29 1.83 8.99 -8.99
N PHE A 30 1.18 10.00 -8.42
CA PHE A 30 1.68 10.72 -7.25
C PHE A 30 1.18 10.10 -5.94
N VAL A 31 2.01 10.20 -4.91
CA VAL A 31 1.66 9.84 -3.53
C VAL A 31 0.80 10.94 -2.94
N ASP A 32 -0.37 10.56 -2.45
CA ASP A 32 -1.27 11.43 -1.71
C ASP A 32 -1.16 11.16 -0.21
N THR A 33 -1.64 12.09 0.61
CA THR A 33 -1.70 11.95 2.06
C THR A 33 -3.14 12.09 2.53
N THR A 34 -3.65 11.06 3.20
CA THR A 34 -4.99 11.09 3.78
C THR A 34 -5.09 12.13 4.90
N ARG A 35 -6.32 12.50 5.28
CA ARG A 35 -6.59 13.40 6.42
C ARG A 35 -5.91 12.98 7.74
N THR A 36 -5.65 11.68 7.91
CA THR A 36 -4.97 11.15 9.10
C THR A 36 -3.45 11.08 8.98
N GLY A 37 -2.88 11.61 7.89
CA GLY A 37 -1.44 11.64 7.63
C GLY A 37 -0.89 10.36 6.99
N LEU A 38 -1.76 9.47 6.47
CA LEU A 38 -1.31 8.22 5.84
C LEU A 38 -0.97 8.42 4.37
N ARG A 39 0.20 7.96 3.93
CA ARG A 39 0.60 7.94 2.52
C ARG A 39 -0.19 6.90 1.73
N CYS A 40 -0.67 7.26 0.54
CA CYS A 40 -1.41 6.37 -0.33
C CYS A 40 -1.28 6.70 -1.82
N VAL A 41 -1.59 5.71 -2.67
CA VAL A 41 -1.66 5.86 -4.13
C VAL A 41 -2.95 5.20 -4.64
N ARG A 42 -3.58 5.79 -5.66
CA ARG A 42 -4.81 5.27 -6.29
C ARG A 42 -4.57 5.02 -7.78
N ILE A 43 -4.75 3.78 -8.21
CA ILE A 43 -4.56 3.36 -9.62
C ILE A 43 -5.66 2.39 -10.02
N ALA A 44 -6.35 2.65 -11.13
CA ALA A 44 -7.33 1.74 -11.74
C ALA A 44 -8.36 1.15 -10.74
N GLY A 45 -8.84 1.98 -9.79
CA GLY A 45 -9.83 1.58 -8.77
C GLY A 45 -9.25 0.80 -7.58
N TYR A 46 -7.94 0.61 -7.52
CA TYR A 46 -7.23 0.13 -6.33
C TYR A 46 -6.73 1.29 -5.48
N LEU A 47 -6.76 1.09 -4.16
CA LEU A 47 -6.13 1.94 -3.17
C LEU A 47 -4.99 1.17 -2.53
N PHE A 48 -3.79 1.76 -2.59
CA PHE A 48 -2.58 1.30 -1.92
C PHE A 48 -2.33 2.26 -0.77
N ILE A 49 -2.31 1.79 0.47
CA ILE A 49 -2.25 2.66 1.64
C ILE A 49 -1.45 2.03 2.76
N GLU A 50 -0.61 2.83 3.44
CA GLU A 50 0.14 2.37 4.60
C GLU A 50 -0.78 2.06 5.80
N GLN A 51 -0.34 1.14 6.65
CA GLN A 51 -1.04 0.80 7.88
C GLN A 51 -1.00 1.99 8.85
N ASN A 52 -2.18 2.36 9.35
CA ASN A 52 -2.27 3.35 10.41
C ASN A 52 -1.81 2.77 11.75
N PRO A 53 -0.71 3.27 12.36
CA PRO A 53 -0.23 2.78 13.64
C PRO A 53 -1.13 3.21 14.82
N LYS A 54 -2.07 4.14 14.62
CA LYS A 54 -2.98 4.65 15.67
C LYS A 54 -4.27 3.84 15.80
N LYS A 55 -4.45 2.78 15.02
CA LYS A 55 -5.64 1.91 15.10
C LYS A 55 -5.48 0.89 16.21
N ASP A 56 -6.60 0.43 16.75
CA ASP A 56 -6.61 -0.70 17.68
C ASP A 56 -6.64 -2.01 16.88
N SER A 57 -5.46 -2.51 16.50
CA SER A 57 -5.32 -3.78 15.80
C SER A 57 -3.91 -4.35 15.93
N GLN A 58 -3.77 -5.68 15.77
CA GLN A 58 -2.46 -6.32 15.73
C GLN A 58 -1.53 -5.75 14.65
N TRP A 59 -2.08 -5.26 13.54
CA TRP A 59 -1.30 -4.66 12.45
C TRP A 59 -0.78 -3.28 12.80
N ALA A 60 -1.56 -2.50 13.54
CA ALA A 60 -1.13 -1.21 14.06
C ALA A 60 0.01 -1.38 15.07
N ARG A 61 -0.07 -2.38 15.96
CA ARG A 61 1.04 -2.74 16.85
C ARG A 61 2.32 -3.08 16.07
N LYS A 62 2.21 -3.88 15.01
CA LYS A 62 3.37 -4.18 14.15
C LYS A 62 3.96 -2.94 13.48
N ALA A 63 3.11 -2.03 13.02
CA ALA A 63 3.57 -0.76 12.46
C ALA A 63 4.30 0.10 13.51
N GLN A 64 3.80 0.14 14.75
CA GLN A 64 4.48 0.78 15.88
C GLN A 64 5.83 0.13 16.22
N GLU A 65 5.94 -1.19 16.05
CA GLU A 65 7.19 -1.96 16.21
C GLU A 65 8.19 -1.73 15.05
N GLY A 66 7.84 -0.90 14.06
CA GLY A 66 8.71 -0.53 12.94
C GLY A 66 8.48 -1.33 11.65
N HIS A 67 7.51 -2.25 11.62
CA HIS A 67 7.17 -2.98 10.41
C HIS A 67 6.48 -2.07 9.38
N GLN A 68 6.95 -2.12 8.14
CA GLN A 68 6.34 -1.40 7.04
C GLN A 68 5.23 -2.27 6.45
N ILE A 69 3.99 -1.78 6.53
CA ILE A 69 2.81 -2.52 6.10
C ILE A 69 1.99 -1.67 5.14
N MET A 70 1.78 -2.16 3.93
CA MET A 70 0.87 -1.58 2.95
C MET A 70 -0.30 -2.52 2.69
N TRP A 71 -1.51 -1.96 2.64
CA TRP A 71 -2.71 -2.67 2.20
C TRP A 71 -3.07 -2.29 0.78
N VAL A 72 -3.58 -3.28 0.04
CA VAL A 72 -4.17 -3.09 -1.28
C VAL A 72 -5.66 -3.36 -1.17
N MET A 73 -6.46 -2.37 -1.52
CA MET A 73 -7.92 -2.42 -1.45
C MET A 73 -8.54 -2.23 -2.83
N LYS A 74 -9.62 -2.94 -3.13
CA LYS A 74 -10.50 -2.67 -4.27
C LYS A 74 -11.90 -2.34 -3.75
N GLY A 75 -12.29 -1.07 -3.85
CA GLY A 75 -13.45 -0.56 -3.12
C GLY A 75 -13.31 -0.77 -1.61
N ARG A 76 -14.22 -1.53 -1.00
CA ARG A 76 -14.21 -1.83 0.46
C ARG A 76 -13.47 -3.13 0.82
N ARG A 77 -12.91 -3.86 -0.15
CA ARG A 77 -12.32 -5.18 0.07
C ARG A 77 -10.80 -5.10 0.09
N TYR A 78 -10.18 -5.67 1.12
CA TYR A 78 -8.75 -5.95 1.13
C TYR A 78 -8.45 -7.12 0.18
N VAL A 79 -7.55 -6.91 -0.77
CA VAL A 79 -7.20 -7.91 -1.79
C VAL A 79 -5.77 -8.39 -1.70
N ALA A 80 -4.87 -7.60 -1.12
CA ALA A 80 -3.49 -7.98 -0.84
C ALA A 80 -2.91 -7.15 0.31
N ARG A 81 -1.76 -7.61 0.81
CA ARG A 81 -0.90 -6.88 1.74
C ARG A 81 0.55 -7.02 1.30
N VAL A 82 1.33 -5.97 1.46
CA VAL A 82 2.80 -6.06 1.48
C VAL A 82 3.26 -5.74 2.89
N MET A 83 4.10 -6.59 3.47
CA MET A 83 4.73 -6.35 4.77
C MET A 83 6.22 -6.63 4.65
N ASP A 84 7.05 -5.64 4.96
CA ASP A 84 8.51 -5.71 4.87
C ASP A 84 8.96 -6.28 3.50
N GLY A 85 8.40 -5.73 2.42
CA GLY A 85 8.65 -6.16 1.03
C GLY A 85 8.01 -7.48 0.61
N LYS A 86 7.29 -8.18 1.50
CA LYS A 86 6.66 -9.49 1.19
C LYS A 86 5.19 -9.34 0.81
N TYR A 87 4.87 -9.63 -0.44
CA TYR A 87 3.50 -9.64 -0.96
C TYR A 87 2.71 -10.89 -0.52
N LEU A 88 1.48 -10.68 -0.09
CA LEU A 88 0.49 -11.71 0.24
C LEU A 88 -0.85 -11.39 -0.44
N SER A 89 -1.38 -12.33 -1.23
CA SER A 89 -2.74 -12.25 -1.74
C SER A 89 -3.75 -12.58 -0.65
N LEU A 90 -4.79 -11.74 -0.51
CA LEU A 90 -5.88 -11.93 0.46
C LEU A 90 -7.21 -12.27 -0.22
N LYS A 91 -7.24 -12.31 -1.55
CA LYS A 91 -8.38 -12.91 -2.27
C LYS A 91 -8.54 -14.34 -1.76
N LYS A 92 -9.71 -14.64 -1.20
CA LYS A 92 -10.14 -16.04 -1.10
C LYS A 92 -10.19 -16.59 -2.52
N MET A 93 -9.51 -17.71 -2.73
CA MET A 93 -9.69 -18.55 -3.92
C MET A 93 -11.14 -19.00 -4.01
#